data_AF-A0A8J4R5D3-F1
#
_entry.id   AF-A0A8J4R5D3-F1
#
_cell.length_a   1.000
_cell.length_b   1.000
_cell.length_c   1.000
_cell.angle_alpha   90.00
_cell.angle_beta   90.00
_cell.angle_gamma   90.00
#
_symmetry.space_group_name_H-M   'P 1'
#
loop_
_entity.id
_entity.type
_entity.pdbx_description
1 polymer ?
#
loop_
_entity_poly.entity_id
_entity_poly.type
_entity_poly.pdbx_seq_one_letter_code
_entity_poly.pdbx_strand_id
1 'polypeptide(L)'
;MEAHTPIFCAGVLDSLAVELKGSKDFSKLYAGIAILGYIASISEPINSKAFSHLLTFLGHRYPKIRKASAEQVYLVLLQNENLVSEDVMEKSLEIISETCWEGDIEVAKHQRLELFNMAGLETGLLYKTNGVSNKDGRKKTPATDENASYSSLVDSIGF
;
A
#
# COMPACT_ATOMS: atom_id res chain seq x y z
N MET A 1 25.09 1.59 -24.29
CA MET A 1 24.69 2.29 -23.05
C MET A 1 23.58 1.56 -22.30
N GLU A 2 22.79 0.70 -22.96
CA GLU A 2 21.59 0.06 -22.41
C GLU A 2 21.85 -1.12 -21.45
N ALA A 3 23.01 -1.78 -21.51
CA ALA A 3 23.29 -2.97 -20.68
C ALA A 3 23.49 -2.67 -19.18
N HIS A 4 23.82 -1.42 -18.80
CA HIS A 4 24.11 -1.06 -17.41
C HIS A 4 22.92 -0.44 -16.67
N THR A 5 21.92 0.06 -17.38
CA THR A 5 20.70 0.64 -16.80
C THR A 5 20.01 -0.29 -15.80
N PRO A 6 19.76 -1.58 -16.08
CA PRO A 6 19.07 -2.45 -15.11
C PRO A 6 19.90 -2.69 -13.84
N ILE A 7 21.22 -2.80 -13.97
CA ILE A 7 22.15 -2.97 -12.83
C ILE A 7 22.14 -1.73 -11.95
N PHE A 8 22.18 -0.55 -12.56
CA PHE A 8 22.09 0.72 -11.85
C PHE A 8 20.75 0.86 -11.13
N CYS A 9 19.63 0.61 -11.81
CA CYS A 9 18.30 0.67 -11.22
C CYS A 9 18.15 -0.32 -10.05
N ALA A 10 18.70 -1.52 -10.16
CA ALA A 10 18.72 -2.48 -9.05
C ALA A 10 19.47 -1.96 -7.83
N GLY A 11 20.68 -1.40 -8.02
CA GLY A 11 21.45 -0.79 -6.92
C GLY A 11 20.75 0.41 -6.29
N VAL A 12 20.07 1.23 -7.11
CA VAL A 12 19.25 2.36 -6.63
C VAL A 12 18.06 1.85 -5.80
N LEU A 13 17.35 0.81 -6.25
CA LEU A 13 16.23 0.23 -5.51
C LEU A 13 16.66 -0.34 -4.16
N ASP A 14 17.79 -1.04 -4.10
CA ASP A 14 18.31 -1.60 -2.86
C ASP A 14 18.72 -0.49 -1.88
N SER A 15 19.32 0.59 -2.39
CA SER A 15 19.66 1.78 -1.59
C SER A 15 18.41 2.50 -1.06
N LEU A 16 17.39 2.69 -1.91
CA LEU A 16 16.12 3.30 -1.52
C LEU A 16 15.40 2.48 -0.44
N ALA A 17 15.40 1.15 -0.57
CA ALA A 17 14.75 0.27 0.40
C ALA A 17 15.35 0.45 1.80
N VAL A 18 16.66 0.69 1.91
CA VAL A 18 17.32 0.98 3.19
C VAL A 18 17.02 2.41 3.66
N GLU A 19 17.18 3.40 2.77
CA GLU A 19 17.07 4.82 3.11
C GLU A 19 15.65 5.25 3.52
N LEU A 20 14.63 4.68 2.87
CA LEU A 20 13.23 5.05 3.10
C LEU A 20 12.59 4.25 4.25
N LYS A 21 13.23 3.17 4.72
CA LYS A 21 12.67 2.29 5.74
C LYS A 21 12.43 3.03 7.05
N GLY A 22 11.16 3.20 7.41
CA GLY A 22 10.77 3.90 8.64
C GLY A 22 11.09 5.40 8.62
N SER A 23 11.44 5.97 7.46
CA SER A 23 11.71 7.39 7.32
C SER A 23 10.47 8.22 7.66
N LYS A 24 10.70 9.36 8.32
CA LYS A 24 9.69 10.37 8.62
C LYS A 24 9.94 11.67 7.84
N ASP A 25 11.02 11.71 7.07
CA ASP A 25 11.43 12.85 6.27
C ASP A 25 10.62 12.88 4.98
N PHE A 26 9.69 13.82 4.89
CA PHE A 26 8.81 13.94 3.74
C PHE A 26 9.58 14.20 2.44
N SER A 27 10.65 14.98 2.48
CA SER A 27 11.45 15.28 1.28
C SER A 27 12.08 14.01 0.72
N LYS A 28 12.62 13.14 1.59
CA LYS A 28 13.15 11.84 1.19
C LYS A 28 12.06 10.92 0.66
N LEU A 29 10.91 10.88 1.33
CA LEU A 29 9.78 10.04 0.91
C LEU A 29 9.24 10.45 -0.47
N TYR A 30 9.07 11.74 -0.73
CA TYR A 30 8.62 12.23 -2.03
C TYR A 30 9.65 11.96 -3.13
N ALA A 31 10.93 12.19 -2.87
CA ALA A 31 12.00 11.83 -3.81
C ALA A 31 12.01 10.33 -4.09
N GLY A 32 11.83 9.51 -3.05
CA GLY A 32 11.70 8.06 -3.15
C GLY A 32 10.54 7.63 -4.05
N ILE A 33 9.35 8.19 -3.83
CA ILE A 33 8.15 7.92 -4.65
C ILE A 33 8.42 8.25 -6.12
N ALA A 34 9.02 9.42 -6.41
CA ALA A 34 9.32 9.83 -7.78
C ALA A 34 10.31 8.89 -8.48
N ILE A 35 11.39 8.49 -7.78
CA ILE A 35 12.39 7.55 -8.31
C ILE A 35 11.77 6.17 -8.54
N LEU A 36 10.96 5.68 -7.60
CA LEU A 36 10.27 4.39 -7.72
C LEU A 36 9.29 4.41 -8.90
N GLY A 37 8.54 5.49 -9.07
CA GLY A 37 7.65 5.70 -10.21
C GLY A 37 8.41 5.64 -11.54
N TYR A 38 9.52 6.38 -11.65
CA TYR A 38 10.35 6.36 -12.85
C TYR A 38 10.88 4.95 -13.17
N ILE A 39 11.43 4.23 -12.19
CA ILE A 39 11.95 2.87 -12.41
C ILE A 39 10.82 1.90 -12.76
N ALA A 40 9.64 2.05 -12.16
CA ALA A 40 8.47 1.22 -12.46
C ALA A 40 7.92 1.47 -13.89
N SER A 41 8.08 2.67 -14.43
CA SER A 41 7.69 2.99 -15.81
C SER A 41 8.69 2.49 -16.87
N ILE A 42 9.87 2.00 -16.48
CA ILE A 42 10.86 1.39 -17.41
C ILE A 42 10.49 -0.09 -17.66
N SER A 43 11.01 -0.69 -18.72
CA SER A 43 10.77 -2.11 -19.05
C SER A 43 11.49 -3.10 -18.11
N GLU A 44 11.14 -4.38 -18.23
CA GLU A 44 11.54 -5.50 -17.38
C GLU A 44 13.06 -5.71 -17.23
N PRO A 45 13.52 -6.35 -16.14
CA PRO A 45 12.73 -7.02 -15.08
C PRO A 45 12.58 -6.21 -13.78
N ILE A 46 13.10 -4.98 -13.73
CA ILE A 46 13.25 -4.21 -12.48
C ILE A 46 11.97 -3.44 -12.09
N ASN A 47 11.07 -3.26 -13.06
CA ASN A 47 9.84 -2.51 -12.96
C ASN A 47 8.87 -3.08 -11.93
N SER A 48 8.66 -4.41 -11.93
CA SER A 48 7.77 -5.09 -10.99
C SER A 48 8.24 -4.93 -9.54
N LYS A 49 9.56 -5.02 -9.30
CA LYS A 49 10.15 -4.76 -7.98
C LYS A 49 9.95 -3.29 -7.56
N ALA A 50 10.22 -2.34 -8.43
CA ALA A 50 9.99 -0.92 -8.15
C ALA A 50 8.51 -0.61 -7.87
N PHE A 51 7.61 -1.19 -8.67
CA PHE A 51 6.17 -1.06 -8.52
C PHE A 51 5.71 -1.63 -7.17
N SER A 52 6.22 -2.81 -6.77
CA SER A 52 5.93 -3.40 -5.47
C SER A 52 6.32 -2.46 -4.31
N HIS A 53 7.50 -1.83 -4.38
CA HIS A 53 7.96 -0.87 -3.39
C HIS A 53 7.06 0.37 -3.38
N LEU A 54 6.66 0.87 -4.55
CA LEU A 54 5.74 2.00 -4.67
C LEU A 54 4.39 1.68 -4.02
N LEU A 55 3.80 0.51 -4.31
CA LEU A 55 2.54 0.07 -3.69
C LEU A 55 2.62 0.00 -2.16
N THR A 56 3.80 -0.25 -1.56
CA THR A 56 3.91 -0.24 -0.09
C THR A 56 3.53 1.11 0.53
N PHE A 57 3.79 2.23 -0.16
CA PHE A 57 3.49 3.59 0.30
C PHE A 57 2.00 3.91 0.34
N LEU A 58 1.16 3.17 -0.40
CA LEU A 58 -0.30 3.27 -0.32
C LEU A 58 -0.84 2.89 1.07
N GLY A 59 -0.07 2.13 1.86
CA GLY A 59 -0.39 1.80 3.26
C GLY A 59 0.37 2.63 4.29
N HIS A 60 1.00 3.74 3.88
CA HIS A 60 1.83 4.54 4.78
C HIS A 60 0.99 5.23 5.87
N ARG A 61 1.59 5.47 7.05
CA ARG A 61 0.90 6.13 8.18
C ARG A 61 0.54 7.60 7.93
N TYR A 62 1.15 8.22 6.92
CA TYR A 62 0.92 9.63 6.58
C TYR A 62 0.01 9.75 5.35
N PRO A 63 -1.20 10.33 5.48
CA PRO A 63 -2.15 10.54 4.38
C PRO A 63 -1.52 11.15 3.11
N LYS A 64 -0.72 12.22 3.28
CA LYS A 64 -0.06 12.92 2.16
C LYS A 64 0.91 12.04 1.37
N ILE A 65 1.53 11.06 2.02
CA ILE A 65 2.44 10.11 1.36
C ILE A 65 1.64 9.06 0.59
N ARG A 66 0.53 8.57 1.16
CA ARG A 66 -0.37 7.65 0.45
C ARG A 66 -0.93 8.29 -0.82
N LYS A 67 -1.39 9.54 -0.73
CA LYS A 67 -1.88 10.30 -1.89
C LYS A 67 -0.83 10.48 -2.98
N ALA A 68 0.36 10.98 -2.64
CA ALA A 68 1.42 11.15 -3.63
C ALA A 68 1.85 9.82 -4.26
N SER A 69 1.84 8.74 -3.47
CA SER A 69 2.06 7.40 -4.00
C SER A 69 0.95 6.96 -4.96
N ALA A 70 -0.32 7.27 -4.67
CA ALA A 70 -1.44 6.91 -5.53
C ALA A 70 -1.41 7.67 -6.86
N GLU A 71 -1.13 8.97 -6.82
CA GLU A 71 -0.91 9.80 -8.01
C GLU A 71 0.22 9.22 -8.88
N GLN A 72 1.31 8.77 -8.25
CA GLN A 72 2.42 8.16 -8.98
C GLN A 72 2.07 6.77 -9.55
N VAL A 73 1.33 5.93 -8.80
CA VAL A 73 0.87 4.61 -9.29
C VAL A 73 -0.03 4.77 -10.50
N TYR A 74 -0.95 5.74 -10.47
CA TYR A 74 -1.80 6.06 -11.63
C TYR A 74 -0.97 6.37 -12.88
N LEU A 75 0.05 7.23 -12.76
CA LEU A 75 0.92 7.54 -13.89
C LEU A 75 1.70 6.32 -14.40
N VAL A 76 2.18 5.46 -13.49
CA VAL A 76 2.90 4.24 -13.86
C VAL A 76 2.01 3.27 -14.63
N LEU A 77 0.76 3.06 -14.18
CA LEU A 77 -0.21 2.19 -14.86
C LEU A 77 -0.50 2.68 -16.29
N LEU A 78 -0.59 4.01 -16.50
CA LEU A 78 -0.77 4.59 -17.83
C LEU A 78 0.47 4.50 -18.73
N GLN A 79 1.67 4.39 -18.15
CA GLN A 79 2.93 4.40 -18.88
C GLN A 79 3.47 3.00 -19.18
N ASN A 80 3.11 2.01 -18.35
CA ASN A 80 3.64 0.65 -18.44
C ASN A 80 2.52 -0.38 -18.32
N GLU A 81 1.92 -0.71 -19.47
CA GLU A 81 0.84 -1.69 -19.61
C GLU A 81 1.28 -3.13 -19.30
N ASN A 82 2.58 -3.39 -19.14
CA ASN A 82 3.09 -4.74 -18.85
C ASN A 82 3.11 -5.08 -17.35
N LEU A 83 2.83 -4.11 -16.46
CA LEU A 83 2.86 -4.36 -15.00
C LEU A 83 1.64 -5.13 -14.50
N VAL A 84 0.53 -5.02 -15.23
CA VAL A 84 -0.78 -5.53 -14.86
C VAL A 84 -1.44 -6.01 -16.15
N SER A 85 -2.13 -7.14 -16.12
CA SER A 85 -2.79 -7.65 -17.32
C SER A 85 -3.95 -6.74 -17.76
N GLU A 86 -4.21 -6.73 -19.08
CA GLU A 86 -5.22 -5.84 -19.69
C GLU A 86 -6.61 -6.01 -19.06
N ASP A 87 -6.97 -7.23 -18.66
CA ASP A 87 -8.25 -7.57 -18.04
C ASP A 87 -8.46 -6.98 -16.64
N VAL A 88 -7.38 -6.61 -15.94
CA VAL A 88 -7.46 -6.01 -14.59
C VAL A 88 -6.92 -4.58 -14.54
N MET A 89 -6.49 -4.03 -15.68
CA MET A 89 -6.00 -2.65 -15.81
C MET A 89 -7.08 -1.62 -15.45
N GLU A 90 -8.27 -1.74 -16.05
CA GLU A 90 -9.40 -0.84 -15.79
C GLU A 90 -9.75 -0.80 -14.30
N LYS A 91 -9.87 -1.98 -13.68
CA LYS A 91 -10.15 -2.11 -12.24
C LYS A 91 -9.02 -1.53 -11.37
N SER A 92 -7.76 -1.70 -11.79
CA SER A 92 -6.62 -1.10 -11.08
C SER A 92 -6.67 0.43 -11.10
N LEU A 93 -7.06 1.02 -12.24
CA LEU A 93 -7.24 2.46 -12.41
C LEU A 93 -8.47 2.99 -11.64
N GLU A 94 -9.55 2.22 -11.57
CA GLU A 94 -10.72 2.52 -10.73
C GLU A 94 -10.30 2.58 -9.25
N ILE A 95 -9.67 1.53 -8.73
CA ILE A 95 -9.21 1.48 -7.33
C ILE A 95 -8.29 2.67 -7.01
N ILE A 96 -7.31 2.96 -7.85
CA ILE A 96 -6.33 4.00 -7.56
C ILE A 96 -6.95 5.41 -7.58
N SER A 97 -7.96 5.64 -8.42
CA SER A 97 -8.59 6.95 -8.60
C SER A 97 -9.74 7.22 -7.65
N GLU A 98 -10.56 6.21 -7.32
CA GLU A 98 -11.74 6.37 -6.47
C GLU A 98 -11.44 6.22 -4.97
N THR A 99 -10.35 5.53 -4.61
CA THR A 99 -9.98 5.37 -3.20
C THR A 99 -9.56 6.70 -2.58
N CYS A 100 -10.17 7.07 -1.45
CA CYS A 100 -9.73 8.21 -0.65
C CYS A 100 -8.45 7.87 0.12
N TRP A 101 -7.28 7.99 -0.52
CA TRP A 101 -5.98 7.67 0.06
C TRP A 101 -5.58 8.55 1.25
N GLU A 102 -6.20 9.73 1.41
CA GLU A 102 -6.02 10.58 2.58
C GLU A 102 -6.90 10.18 3.77
N GLY A 103 -7.85 9.26 3.56
CA GLY A 103 -8.83 8.81 4.55
C GLY A 103 -8.33 7.68 5.46
N ASP A 104 -9.20 6.71 5.70
CA ASP A 104 -8.95 5.58 6.62
C ASP A 104 -7.78 4.70 6.14
N ILE A 105 -6.86 4.38 7.06
CA ILE A 105 -5.65 3.62 6.75
C ILE A 105 -5.93 2.13 6.48
N GLU A 106 -6.93 1.54 7.13
CA GLU A 106 -7.27 0.13 6.93
C GLU A 106 -7.97 -0.06 5.58
N VAL A 107 -8.82 0.88 5.16
CA VAL A 107 -9.36 0.93 3.80
C VAL A 107 -8.23 1.02 2.77
N ALA A 108 -7.27 1.94 2.97
CA ALA A 108 -6.13 2.07 2.07
C ALA A 108 -5.26 0.80 2.00
N LYS A 109 -5.04 0.13 3.14
CA LYS A 109 -4.30 -1.15 3.19
C LYS A 109 -5.03 -2.28 2.48
N HIS A 110 -6.36 -2.31 2.56
CA HIS A 110 -7.19 -3.28 1.85
C HIS A 110 -7.11 -3.08 0.33
N GLN A 111 -7.31 -1.85 -0.13
CA GLN A 111 -7.21 -1.51 -1.56
C GLN A 111 -5.81 -1.77 -2.11
N ARG A 112 -4.77 -1.43 -1.34
CA ARG A 112 -3.38 -1.79 -1.66
C ARG A 112 -3.21 -3.31 -1.84
N LEU A 113 -3.82 -4.13 -0.99
CA LEU A 113 -3.71 -5.59 -1.10
C LEU A 113 -4.32 -6.10 -2.41
N GLU A 114 -5.46 -5.54 -2.82
CA GLU A 114 -6.05 -5.85 -4.12
C GLU A 114 -5.12 -5.51 -5.29
N LEU A 115 -4.48 -4.33 -5.25
CA LEU A 115 -3.50 -3.92 -6.27
C LEU A 115 -2.28 -4.84 -6.34
N PHE A 116 -1.78 -5.34 -5.20
CA PHE A 116 -0.71 -6.35 -5.19
C PHE A 116 -1.14 -7.64 -5.89
N ASN A 117 -2.37 -8.09 -5.64
CA ASN A 117 -2.90 -9.30 -6.27
C ASN A 117 -3.08 -9.12 -7.78
N MET A 118 -3.58 -7.96 -8.23
CA MET A 118 -3.75 -7.64 -9.66
C MET A 118 -2.43 -7.59 -10.43
N ALA A 119 -1.36 -7.11 -9.78
CA ALA A 119 -0.02 -7.06 -10.36
C ALA A 119 0.73 -8.41 -10.32
N GLY A 120 0.10 -9.49 -9.82
CA GLY A 120 0.75 -10.79 -9.66
C GLY A 120 1.93 -10.77 -8.68
N LEU A 121 1.99 -9.79 -7.78
CA LEU A 121 3.10 -9.61 -6.84
C LEU A 121 2.84 -10.38 -5.54
N GLU A 122 3.74 -11.30 -5.16
CA GLU A 122 3.61 -12.04 -3.90
C GLU A 122 3.60 -11.09 -2.70
N THR A 123 2.54 -11.15 -1.90
CA THR A 123 2.29 -10.34 -0.70
C THR A 123 3.17 -10.72 0.50
N GLY A 124 4.21 -11.55 0.30
CA GLY A 124 5.07 -12.11 1.35
C GLY A 124 5.79 -11.07 2.24
N LEU A 125 5.83 -9.81 1.82
CA LEU A 125 6.37 -8.68 2.60
C LEU A 125 5.36 -8.04 3.57
N LEU A 126 4.06 -8.28 3.42
CA LEU A 126 3.02 -7.60 4.23
C LEU A 126 2.80 -8.23 5.61
N TYR A 127 3.21 -9.48 5.83
CA TYR A 127 2.90 -10.24 7.05
C TYR A 127 3.98 -10.22 8.15
N LYS A 128 5.11 -9.51 7.98
CA LYS A 128 6.25 -9.57 8.93
C LYS A 128 6.37 -8.44 9.94
N THR A 129 5.33 -7.66 10.20
CA THR A 129 5.36 -6.61 11.25
C THR A 129 4.49 -6.86 12.47
N ASN A 130 3.94 -8.07 12.67
CA ASN A 130 3.25 -8.44 13.92
C ASN A 130 3.69 -9.81 14.47
N GLY A 131 4.44 -9.80 15.58
CA GLY A 131 4.80 -10.96 16.42
C GLY A 131 6.27 -10.91 16.83
N VAL A 132 6.68 -10.94 18.11
CA VAL A 132 6.26 -11.81 19.24
C VAL A 132 6.72 -11.13 20.56
N SER A 133 5.97 -11.09 21.68
CA SER A 133 5.89 -12.09 22.77
C SER A 133 5.03 -11.48 23.93
N ASN A 134 4.27 -12.15 24.81
CA ASN A 134 4.24 -13.56 25.23
C ASN A 134 2.91 -13.88 26.00
N LYS A 135 2.65 -15.19 26.16
CA LYS A 135 1.57 -15.91 26.91
C LYS A 135 1.28 -15.35 28.33
N ASP A 136 0.18 -15.61 29.05
CA ASP A 136 -0.74 -16.76 29.17
C ASP A 136 -1.96 -16.28 30.00
N GLY A 137 -3.15 -16.87 29.86
CA GLY A 137 -4.31 -16.42 30.65
C GLY A 137 -5.67 -17.02 30.29
N ARG A 138 -5.85 -18.30 30.60
CA ARG A 138 -7.13 -19.02 30.59
C ARG A 138 -8.23 -18.31 31.41
N LYS A 139 -9.41 -18.02 30.84
CA LYS A 139 -10.75 -18.34 31.41
C LYS A 139 -11.97 -17.80 30.62
N LYS A 140 -12.93 -18.73 30.44
CA LYS A 140 -14.41 -18.63 30.43
C LYS A 140 -15.11 -17.60 29.51
N THR A 141 -15.90 -18.13 28.58
CA THR A 141 -17.09 -17.50 27.99
C THR A 141 -18.17 -17.22 29.03
N PRO A 142 -18.85 -16.07 28.89
CA PRO A 142 -20.32 -16.04 28.98
C PRO A 142 -20.91 -15.40 27.72
N ALA A 143 -22.10 -15.87 27.33
CA ALA A 143 -22.89 -15.28 26.25
C ALA A 143 -23.29 -13.85 26.63
N THR A 144 -23.06 -12.89 25.74
CA THR A 144 -23.53 -11.51 25.86
C THR A 144 -24.46 -11.18 24.70
N ASP A 145 -25.74 -11.23 25.06
CA ASP A 145 -26.90 -10.51 24.56
C ASP A 145 -26.62 -9.34 23.58
N GLU A 146 -27.03 -9.54 22.32
CA GLU A 146 -26.89 -8.59 21.21
C GLU A 146 -27.88 -7.40 21.29
N ASN A 147 -28.75 -7.33 22.31
CA ASN A 147 -29.74 -6.26 22.45
C ASN A 147 -29.33 -5.07 23.35
N ALA A 148 -28.12 -5.09 23.94
CA ALA A 148 -27.68 -4.03 24.86
C ALA A 148 -27.47 -2.66 24.18
N SER A 149 -27.21 -2.63 22.87
CA SER A 149 -26.99 -1.37 22.12
C SER A 149 -28.29 -0.62 21.77
N TYR A 150 -29.47 -1.25 21.88
CA TYR A 150 -30.74 -0.58 21.57
C TYR A 150 -31.28 0.25 22.74
N SER A 151 -30.92 -0.07 23.99
CA SER A 151 -31.37 0.69 25.16
C SER A 151 -30.81 2.12 25.22
N SER A 152 -29.67 2.38 24.57
CA SER A 152 -29.05 3.71 24.51
C SER A 152 -29.81 4.72 23.62
N LEU A 153 -30.71 4.26 22.74
CA LEU A 153 -31.37 5.10 21.74
C LEU A 153 -32.77 5.59 22.15
N VAL A 154 -33.28 5.16 23.32
CA VAL A 154 -34.60 5.56 23.82
C VAL A 154 -34.51 6.68 24.88
N ASP A 155 -33.32 6.93 25.43
CA ASP A 155 -33.10 7.98 26.44
C ASP A 155 -32.64 9.34 25.87
N SER A 156 -32.37 9.44 24.57
CA SER A 156 -31.92 10.70 23.94
C SER A 156 -33.03 11.55 23.31
N ILE A 157 -34.31 11.16 23.47
CA ILE A 157 -35.46 11.98 23.06
C ILE A 157 -36.37 12.16 24.28
N GLY A 158 -35.93 13.03 25.18
CA GLY A 158 -36.75 13.57 26.26
C GLY A 158 -36.78 15.10 26.15
N PHE A 159 -37.94 15.61 25.71
CA PHE A 159 -38.47 16.99 25.76
C PHE A 159 -37.52 18.18 25.58
#